data_AF-A0A536BNR5-F1
#
_entry.id   AF-A0A536BNR5-F1
#
_cell.length_a   1.000
_cell.length_b   1.000
_cell.length_c   1.000
_cell.angle_alpha   90.00
_cell.angle_beta   90.00
_cell.angle_gamma   90.00
#
_symmetry.space_group_name_H-M   'P 1'
#
loop_
_entity.id
_entity.type
_entity.pdbx_description
1 polymer ?
#
loop_
_entity_poly.entity_id
_entity_poly.type
_entity_poly.pdbx_seq_one_letter_code
_entity_poly.pdbx_strand_id
1 'polypeptide(L)'
;MRLFLGYALVILAVIALTLPRIVDLAVNIPISPLGVVWMGLLAYTIFTVTLVLQRKEAARNLALGLATLTVPGIPLAFFTFSAPTRSAAPGMVAAILCALLAVGLFRGLTGPRARAYLSEP
;
A
#
# COMPACT_ATOMS: atom_id res chain seq x y z
N MET A 1 -10.84 -2.82 9.80
CA MET A 1 -10.90 -1.55 9.04
C MET A 1 -9.92 -0.47 9.49
N ARG A 2 -9.83 -0.13 10.78
CA ARG A 2 -8.89 0.92 11.26
C ARG A 2 -7.43 0.70 10.83
N LEU A 3 -6.93 -0.54 10.90
CA LEU A 3 -5.60 -0.92 10.43
C LEU A 3 -5.41 -0.65 8.92
N PHE A 4 -6.40 -1.00 8.09
CA PHE A 4 -6.36 -0.75 6.66
C PHE A 4 -6.37 0.75 6.33
N LEU A 5 -7.19 1.54 7.03
CA LEU A 5 -7.23 2.99 6.85
C LEU A 5 -5.88 3.63 7.22
N GLY A 6 -5.26 3.20 8.33
CA GLY A 6 -3.92 3.64 8.69
C GLY A 6 -2.88 3.28 7.63
N TYR A 7 -2.92 2.05 7.11
CA TYR A 7 -2.07 1.61 6.01
C TYR A 7 -2.27 2.44 4.72
N ALA A 8 -3.51 2.68 4.32
CA ALA A 8 -3.81 3.49 3.14
C ALA A 8 -3.35 4.94 3.30
N LEU A 9 -3.43 5.50 4.51
CA LEU A 9 -2.93 6.84 4.83
C LEU A 9 -1.39 6.88 4.74
N VAL A 10 -0.70 5.85 5.24
CA VAL A 10 0.75 5.71 5.06
C VAL A 10 1.12 5.66 3.57
N ILE A 11 0.39 4.92 2.75
CA ILE A 11 0.61 4.90 1.29
C ILE A 11 0.43 6.30 0.70
N LEU A 12 -0.66 7.00 1.03
CA LEU A 12 -0.90 8.35 0.54
C LEU A 12 0.20 9.33 0.96
N ALA A 13 0.68 9.24 2.21
CA ALA A 13 1.78 10.06 2.70
C ALA A 13 3.07 9.79 1.93
N VAL A 14 3.41 8.52 1.68
CA VAL A 14 4.58 8.14 0.88
C VAL A 14 4.45 8.68 -0.54
N ILE A 15 3.29 8.51 -1.18
CA ILE A 15 3.03 9.05 -2.52
C ILE A 15 3.21 10.56 -2.52
N ALA A 16 2.60 11.28 -1.57
CA ALA A 16 2.69 12.72 -1.45
C ALA A 16 4.15 13.21 -1.32
N LEU A 17 4.97 12.53 -0.51
CA LEU A 17 6.40 12.84 -0.38
C LEU A 17 7.18 12.59 -1.68
N THR A 18 6.75 11.65 -2.51
CA THR A 18 7.39 11.35 -3.79
C THR A 18 6.88 12.18 -4.98
N LEU A 19 5.79 12.96 -4.80
CA LEU A 19 5.19 13.75 -5.88
C LEU A 19 6.17 14.70 -6.57
N PRO A 20 7.06 15.46 -5.88
CA PRO A 20 7.98 16.38 -6.56
C PRO A 20 8.84 15.66 -7.60
N ARG A 21 9.39 14.50 -7.22
CA ARG A 21 10.20 13.68 -8.12
C ARG A 21 9.40 13.13 -9.31
N ILE A 22 8.13 12.77 -9.11
CA ILE A 22 7.27 12.27 -10.19
C ILE A 22 6.94 13.40 -11.17
N VAL A 23 6.69 14.61 -10.65
CA VAL A 23 6.45 15.81 -11.47
C VAL A 23 7.69 16.18 -12.28
N ASP A 24 8.88 16.17 -11.67
CA ASP A 24 10.15 16.44 -12.38
C ASP A 24 10.41 15.44 -13.51
N LEU A 25 10.07 14.16 -13.29
CA LEU A 25 10.15 13.14 -14.33
C LEU A 25 9.15 13.38 -15.47
N ALA A 26 7.94 13.83 -15.15
CA ALA A 26 6.91 14.12 -16.15
C ALA A 26 7.25 15.33 -17.03
N VAL A 27 8.01 16.31 -16.51
CA VAL A 27 8.49 17.46 -17.30
C VAL A 27 9.44 17.01 -18.41
N ASN A 28 10.31 16.02 -18.12
CA ASN A 28 11.30 15.53 -19.08
C ASN A 28 10.76 14.42 -19.99
N ILE A 29 9.87 13.57 -19.47
CA ILE A 29 9.24 12.46 -20.19
C ILE A 29 7.74 12.50 -19.87
N PRO A 30 6.90 13.08 -20.75
CA PRO A 30 5.48 13.32 -20.49
C PRO A 30 4.70 12.06 -20.10
N ILE A 31 5.05 10.92 -20.70
CA ILE A 31 4.47 9.61 -20.39
C ILE A 31 5.60 8.66 -20.08
N SER A 32 5.84 8.41 -18.79
CA SER A 32 6.78 7.40 -18.33
C SER A 32 6.02 6.20 -17.72
N PRO A 33 6.47 4.95 -17.95
CA PRO A 33 5.84 3.78 -17.34
C PRO A 33 5.78 3.89 -15.80
N LEU A 34 6.83 4.45 -15.19
CA LEU A 34 6.89 4.69 -13.76
C LEU A 34 5.82 5.70 -13.29
N GLY A 35 5.67 6.83 -14.01
CA GLY A 35 4.65 7.83 -13.71
C GLY A 35 3.24 7.25 -13.77
N VAL A 36 2.95 6.40 -14.77
CA VAL A 36 1.65 5.71 -14.89
C VAL A 36 1.38 4.82 -13.67
N VAL A 37 2.38 4.07 -13.20
CA VAL A 37 2.26 3.23 -11.99
C VAL A 37 1.95 4.09 -10.76
N TRP A 38 2.65 5.22 -10.56
CA TRP A 38 2.42 6.11 -9.42
C TRP A 38 1.04 6.78 -9.47
N MET A 39 0.62 7.26 -10.64
CA MET A 39 -0.71 7.87 -10.82
C MET A 39 -1.82 6.84 -10.62
N GLY A 40 -1.63 5.62 -11.15
CA GLY A 40 -2.54 4.51 -10.94
C GLY A 40 -2.64 4.13 -9.46
N LEU A 41 -1.51 4.04 -8.75
CA LEU A 41 -1.49 3.73 -7.32
C LEU A 41 -2.17 4.82 -6.48
N LEU A 42 -1.94 6.10 -6.80
CA LEU A 42 -2.61 7.23 -6.15
C LEU A 42 -4.12 7.15 -6.35
N ALA A 43 -4.57 7.03 -7.60
CA ALA A 43 -5.98 6.94 -7.94
C ALA A 43 -6.65 5.73 -7.28
N TYR A 44 -6.02 4.56 -7.37
CA TYR A 44 -6.49 3.32 -6.74
C TYR A 44 -6.60 3.47 -5.21
N THR A 45 -5.63 4.15 -4.59
CA THR A 45 -5.64 4.36 -3.14
C THR A 45 -6.73 5.31 -2.70
N ILE A 46 -6.86 6.48 -3.32
CA ILE A 46 -7.92 7.44 -2.98
C ILE A 46 -9.29 6.82 -3.23
N PHE A 47 -9.49 6.20 -4.38
CA PHE A 47 -10.75 5.54 -4.73
C PHE A 47 -11.11 4.45 -3.70
N THR A 48 -10.17 3.57 -3.36
CA THR A 48 -10.42 2.52 -2.37
C THR A 48 -10.75 3.10 -1.00
N VAL A 49 -10.01 4.13 -0.54
CA VAL A 49 -10.29 4.79 0.74
C VAL A 49 -11.68 5.40 0.76
N THR A 50 -12.09 6.08 -0.32
CA THR A 50 -13.44 6.66 -0.40
C THR A 50 -14.52 5.59 -0.32
N LEU A 51 -14.38 4.48 -1.05
CA LEU A 51 -15.33 3.36 -0.98
C LEU A 51 -15.36 2.68 0.39
N VAL A 52 -14.22 2.57 1.07
CA VAL A 52 -14.17 2.04 2.44
C VAL A 52 -14.86 3.00 3.42
N LEU A 53 -14.71 4.31 3.26
CA LEU A 53 -15.40 5.30 4.08
C LEU A 53 -16.90 5.31 3.80
N GLN A 54 -17.30 5.13 2.54
CA GLN A 54 -18.69 4.94 2.09
C GLN A 54 -19.24 3.54 2.36
N ARG A 55 -18.50 2.66 3.05
CA ARG A 55 -18.93 1.31 3.45
C ARG A 55 -19.40 0.41 2.29
N LYS A 56 -18.95 0.68 1.07
CA LYS A 56 -19.33 -0.08 -0.14
C LYS A 56 -18.73 -1.48 -0.13
N GLU A 57 -19.50 -2.48 -0.54
CA GLU A 57 -19.01 -3.86 -0.60
C GLU A 57 -17.81 -4.00 -1.57
N ALA A 58 -17.85 -3.30 -2.70
CA ALA A 58 -16.79 -3.30 -3.70
C ALA A 58 -15.42 -2.88 -3.13
N ALA A 59 -15.41 -2.09 -2.05
CA ALA A 59 -14.19 -1.67 -1.37
C ALA A 59 -13.36 -2.83 -0.83
N ARG A 60 -13.98 -3.99 -0.57
CA ARG A 60 -13.29 -5.16 0.00
C ARG A 60 -12.26 -5.74 -0.97
N ASN A 61 -12.66 -5.98 -2.21
CA ASN A 61 -11.78 -6.56 -3.22
C ASN A 61 -10.66 -5.58 -3.57
N LEU A 62 -10.98 -4.28 -3.61
CA LEU A 62 -9.99 -3.23 -3.84
C LEU A 62 -9.00 -3.10 -2.68
N ALA A 63 -9.47 -3.19 -1.44
CA ALA A 63 -8.62 -3.19 -0.25
C ALA A 63 -7.71 -4.42 -0.21
N LEU A 64 -8.21 -5.59 -0.64
CA LEU A 64 -7.39 -6.79 -0.78
C LEU A 64 -6.32 -6.61 -1.87
N GLY A 65 -6.67 -6.00 -3.02
CA GLY A 65 -5.71 -5.62 -4.04
C GLY A 65 -4.60 -4.71 -3.51
N LEU A 66 -4.96 -3.66 -2.75
CA LEU A 66 -4.01 -2.77 -2.08
C LEU A 66 -3.13 -3.49 -1.05
N ALA A 67 -3.67 -4.50 -0.37
CA ALA A 67 -2.91 -5.31 0.59
C ALA A 67 -1.88 -6.19 -0.11
N THR A 68 -2.11 -6.62 -1.37
CA THR A 68 -1.11 -7.39 -2.13
C THR A 68 0.19 -6.63 -2.36
N LEU A 69 0.17 -5.29 -2.33
CA LEU A 69 1.37 -4.46 -2.42
C LEU A 69 2.38 -4.75 -1.30
N THR A 70 1.93 -5.26 -0.16
CA THR A 70 2.81 -5.68 0.95
C THR A 70 3.63 -6.92 0.63
N VAL A 71 3.17 -7.78 -0.27
CA VAL A 71 3.84 -9.05 -0.64
C VAL A 71 5.18 -8.79 -1.33
N PRO A 72 5.28 -8.00 -2.42
CA PRO A 72 6.58 -7.62 -2.97
C PRO A 72 7.34 -6.66 -2.04
N GLY A 73 6.64 -5.97 -1.14
CA GLY A 73 7.24 -5.13 -0.09
C GLY A 73 8.16 -5.89 0.87
N ILE A 74 7.89 -7.17 1.15
CA ILE A 74 8.71 -8.00 2.06
C ILE A 74 10.14 -8.20 1.54
N PRO A 75 10.38 -8.77 0.33
CA PRO A 75 11.73 -8.92 -0.19
C PRO A 75 12.38 -7.56 -0.47
N LEU A 76 11.61 -6.55 -0.92
CA LEU A 76 12.14 -5.20 -1.12
C LEU A 76 12.66 -4.58 0.19
N ALA A 77 11.92 -4.69 1.29
CA ALA A 77 12.36 -4.24 2.60
C ALA A 77 13.62 -4.99 3.05
N PHE A 78 13.65 -6.31 2.86
CA PHE A 78 14.84 -7.10 3.18
C PHE A 78 16.07 -6.59 2.43
N PHE A 79 16.05 -6.55 1.10
CA PHE A 79 17.22 -6.19 0.29
C PHE A 79 17.62 -4.72 0.42
N THR A 80 16.66 -3.80 0.60
CA THR A 80 16.96 -2.37 0.74
C THR A 80 17.68 -2.07 2.06
N PHE A 81 17.29 -2.73 3.15
CA PHE A 81 17.85 -2.48 4.48
C PHE A 81 18.97 -3.47 4.86
N SER A 82 19.22 -4.52 4.07
CA SER A 82 20.33 -5.48 4.24
C SER A 82 21.55 -5.19 3.36
N ALA A 83 21.69 -3.96 2.87
CA ALA A 83 22.81 -3.52 2.02
C ALA A 83 24.18 -4.01 2.55
N PRO A 84 25.14 -4.35 1.67
CA PRO A 84 26.34 -5.16 1.98
C PRO A 84 27.30 -4.56 3.01
N THR A 85 27.11 -3.29 3.40
CA THR A 85 27.91 -2.56 4.40
C THR A 85 27.23 -2.40 5.76
N ARG A 86 25.98 -2.87 5.94
CA ARG A 86 25.28 -2.91 7.24
C ARG A 86 25.11 -4.35 7.71
N SER A 87 25.06 -4.52 9.04
CA SER A 87 24.54 -5.75 9.66
C SER A 87 23.22 -6.17 8.99
N ALA A 88 22.94 -7.47 8.85
CA ALA A 88 21.69 -7.97 8.26
C ALA A 88 20.44 -7.77 9.15
N ALA A 89 20.64 -7.44 10.43
CA ALA A 89 19.58 -7.25 11.43
C ALA A 89 18.45 -6.26 11.04
N PRO A 90 18.72 -5.01 10.59
CA PRO A 90 17.67 -4.07 10.20
C PRO A 90 16.86 -4.54 8.98
N GLY A 91 17.48 -5.26 8.04
CA GLY A 91 16.78 -5.89 6.91
C GLY A 91 15.79 -6.96 7.34
N MET A 92 16.20 -7.84 8.26
CA MET A 92 15.31 -8.85 8.85
C MET A 92 14.15 -8.22 9.61
N VAL A 93 14.42 -7.23 10.46
CA VAL A 93 13.37 -6.55 11.24
C VAL A 93 12.34 -5.89 10.33
N ALA A 94 12.78 -5.16 9.30
CA ALA A 94 11.88 -4.51 8.35
C ALA A 94 11.02 -5.53 7.58
N ALA A 95 11.63 -6.63 7.11
CA ALA A 95 10.91 -7.69 6.40
C ALA A 95 9.87 -8.38 7.30
N ILE A 96 10.20 -8.64 8.57
CA ILE A 96 9.27 -9.22 9.55
C ILE A 96 8.11 -8.26 9.82
N LEU A 97 8.38 -6.97 10.01
CA LEU A 97 7.31 -5.97 10.20
C LEU A 97 6.38 -5.89 8.99
N CYS A 98 6.93 -5.88 7.77
CA CYS A 98 6.12 -5.96 6.55
C CYS A 98 5.32 -7.25 6.46
N ALA A 99 5.88 -8.39 6.84
CA ALA A 99 5.18 -9.67 6.84
C ALA A 99 4.03 -9.69 7.87
N LEU A 100 4.27 -9.16 9.07
CA LEU A 100 3.24 -9.02 10.11
C LEU A 100 2.11 -8.08 9.66
N LEU A 101 2.46 -6.96 9.02
CA LEU A 101 1.49 -6.04 8.42
C LEU A 101 0.66 -6.74 7.33
N ALA A 102 1.30 -7.50 6.43
CA ALA A 102 0.63 -8.25 5.38
C ALA A 102 -0.38 -9.23 5.99
N VAL A 103 0.07 -10.08 6.91
CA VAL A 103 -0.80 -11.06 7.59
C VAL A 103 -1.95 -10.37 8.32
N GLY A 104 -1.69 -9.25 9.00
CA GLY A 104 -2.70 -8.46 9.69
C GLY A 104 -3.74 -7.85 8.75
N LEU A 105 -3.32 -7.35 7.59
CA LEU A 105 -4.21 -6.80 6.56
C LEU A 105 -5.06 -7.91 5.93
N PHE A 106 -4.45 -9.01 5.49
CA PHE A 106 -5.19 -10.11 4.87
C PHE A 106 -6.20 -10.74 5.83
N ARG A 107 -5.79 -11.05 7.08
CA ARG A 107 -6.72 -11.57 8.10
C ARG A 107 -7.79 -10.54 8.48
N GLY A 108 -7.42 -9.27 8.59
CA GLY A 108 -8.33 -8.19 8.95
C GLY A 108 -9.39 -7.90 7.90
N LEU A 109 -9.06 -8.05 6.61
CA LEU A 109 -9.94 -7.79 5.47
C LEU A 109 -10.78 -9.01 5.06
N THR A 110 -10.28 -10.22 5.26
CA THR A 110 -11.03 -11.47 5.00
C THR A 110 -11.99 -11.84 6.14
N GLY A 111 -11.83 -11.24 7.32
CA GLY A 111 -12.65 -11.54 8.49
C GLY A 111 -14.11 -11.06 8.40
N PRO A 112 -15.02 -11.66 9.19
CA PRO A 112 -16.45 -11.34 9.19
C PRO A 112 -16.74 -9.88 9.60
N ARG A 113 -15.87 -9.27 10.42
CA ARG A 113 -15.98 -7.86 10.82
C ARG A 113 -15.82 -6.89 9.65
N ALA A 114 -14.98 -7.21 8.66
CA ALA A 114 -14.84 -6.39 7.47
C ALA A 114 -16.06 -6.51 6.56
N ARG A 115 -16.64 -7.72 6.45
CA ARG A 115 -17.89 -7.94 5.70
C ARG A 115 -19.09 -7.24 6.33
N ALA A 116 -19.19 -7.25 7.67
CA ALA A 116 -20.23 -6.52 8.39
C ALA A 116 -20.10 -4.99 8.27
N TYR A 117 -18.88 -4.48 8.06
CA TYR A 117 -18.65 -3.04 7.88
C TYR A 117 -18.84 -2.60 6.43
N LEU A 118 -18.54 -3.46 5.46
CA LEU A 118 -18.67 -3.20 4.01
C LEU A 118 -19.89 -3.93 3.43
N SER A 119 -21.08 -3.53 3.87
CA SER A 119 -22.34 -4.19 3.50
C SER A 119 -23.23 -3.34 2.59
N GLU A 120 -22.84 -2.10 2.30
CA GLU A 120 -23.67 -1.19 1.51
C GLU A 120 -23.45 -1.44 -0.01
N PRO A 121 -24.53 -1.48 -0.81
CA PRO A 121 -24.44 -1.65 -2.26
C PRO A 121 -23.89 -0.40 -2.94
#